data_AF-A0A497LBI8-F1
#
_entry.id   AF-A0A497LBI8-F1
#
_cell.length_a   1.000
_cell.length_b   1.000
_cell.length_c   1.000
_cell.angle_alpha   90.00
_cell.angle_beta   90.00
_cell.angle_gamma   90.00
#
_symmetry.space_group_name_H-M   'P 1'
#
loop_
_entity.id
_entity.type
_entity.pdbx_description
1 polymer ?
#
loop_
_entity_poly.entity_id
_entity_poly.type
_entity_poly.pdbx_seq_one_letter_code
_entity_poly.pdbx_strand_id
1 'polypeptide(L)' 'GIIRDKSRNSFERIIRELTERGAEGIVLGCTEIPLLIDEKNISTRIFDTAKIHADKALEFAVKT' A
#
# COMPACT_ATOMS: atom_id res chain seq x y z
N GLY A 1 8.46 7.12 -14.15
CA GLY A 1 8.14 8.22 -13.21
C GLY A 1 9.35 8.56 -12.37
N ILE A 2 9.30 9.63 -11.58
CA ILE A 2 10.40 10.04 -10.68
C ILE A 2 9.94 9.83 -9.23
N ILE A 3 10.66 9.01 -8.48
CA ILE A 3 10.42 8.85 -7.04
C ILE A 3 11.19 9.95 -6.30
N ARG A 4 10.47 10.69 -5.46
CA ARG A 4 11.04 11.76 -4.64
C ARG A 4 10.92 11.39 -3.17
N ASP A 5 12.01 11.48 -2.42
CA ASP A 5 12.00 11.17 -0.98
C ASP A 5 11.00 12.05 -0.21
N LYS A 6 10.84 13.31 -0.63
CA LYS A 6 9.80 14.20 -0.06
C LYS A 6 8.39 13.61 -0.17
N SER A 7 8.07 12.96 -1.30
CA SER A 7 6.79 12.30 -1.50
C SER A 7 6.67 11.07 -0.62
N ARG A 8 7.70 10.20 -0.58
CA ARG A 8 7.75 9.02 0.31
C ARG A 8 7.48 9.42 1.76
N ASN A 9 8.28 10.35 2.28
CA ASN A 9 8.17 10.81 3.66
C ASN A 9 6.80 11.42 3.96
N SER A 10 6.17 12.07 2.98
CA SER A 10 4.82 12.62 3.15
C SER A 10 3.77 11.52 3.28
N PHE A 11 3.86 10.46 2.46
CA PHE A 11 2.95 9.31 2.54
C PHE A 11 3.15 8.53 3.85
N GLU A 12 4.40 8.25 4.25
CA GLU A 12 4.69 7.58 5.52
C GLU A 12 4.18 8.38 6.73
N ARG A 13 4.30 9.72 6.70
CA ARG A 13 3.71 10.59 7.72
C ARG A 13 2.19 10.45 7.77
N ILE A 14 1.50 10.52 6.63
CA ILE A 14 0.04 10.38 6.56
C ILE A 14 -0.40 9.02 7.10
N ILE A 15 0.32 7.94 6.75
CA ILE A 15 0.03 6.59 7.24
C ILE A 15 0.16 6.49 8.76
N ARG A 16 1.19 7.10 9.34
CA ARG A 16 1.36 7.19 10.79
C ARG A 16 0.23 7.97 11.45
N GLU A 17 -0.11 9.15 10.92
CA GLU A 17 -1.23 9.97 11.44
C GLU A 17 -2.57 9.22 11.39
N LEU A 18 -2.83 8.46 10.32
CA LEU A 18 -4.03 7.61 10.22
C LEU A 18 -4.01 6.46 11.23
N THR A 19 -2.85 5.84 11.43
CA THR A 19 -2.66 4.78 12.43
C THR A 19 -2.92 5.29 13.85
N GLU A 20 -2.36 6.46 14.21
CA GLU A 20 -2.59 7.12 15.51
C GLU A 20 -4.06 7.48 15.74
N ARG A 21 -4.81 7.70 14.66
CA ARG A 21 -6.28 7.93 14.70
C ARG A 21 -7.10 6.65 14.80
N GLY A 22 -6.46 5.49 14.94
CA GLY A 22 -7.12 4.20 15.12
C GLY A 22 -7.36 3.41 13.82
N ALA A 23 -6.70 3.77 12.71
CA ALA A 23 -6.75 2.93 11.52
C ALA A 23 -6.05 1.58 11.77
N GLU A 24 -6.81 0.50 11.68
CA GLU A 24 -6.31 -0.88 11.85
C GLU A 24 -5.69 -1.45 10.56
N GLY A 25 -5.84 -0.74 9.45
CA GLY A 25 -5.38 -1.13 8.13
C GLY A 25 -5.29 0.06 7.18
N ILE A 26 -4.38 -0.01 6.22
CA ILE A 26 -4.20 1.01 5.17
C ILE A 26 -4.38 0.38 3.81
N VAL A 27 -5.32 0.91 3.03
CA VAL A 27 -5.58 0.47 1.65
C VAL A 27 -4.78 1.34 0.69
N LEU A 28 -3.90 0.73 -0.10
CA LEU A 28 -3.17 1.41 -1.17
C LEU A 28 -4.07 1.49 -2.40
N GLY A 29 -4.84 2.56 -2.51
CA GLY A 29 -5.87 2.73 -3.54
C GLY A 29 -5.36 3.10 -4.93
N CYS A 30 -4.08 3.42 -5.08
CA CYS A 30 -3.45 3.70 -6.38
C CYS A 30 -2.27 2.75 -6.59
N THR A 31 -2.10 2.29 -7.83
CA THR A 31 -1.06 1.34 -8.24
C THR A 31 0.37 1.83 -8.03
N GLU A 32 0.57 3.15 -7.91
CA GLU A 32 1.89 3.79 -7.77
C GLU A 32 2.34 3.91 -6.31
N ILE A 33 1.41 3.88 -5.36
CA ILE A 33 1.73 4.05 -3.93
C ILE A 33 2.63 2.92 -3.40
N PRO A 34 2.42 1.63 -3.76
CA PRO A 34 3.33 0.55 -3.38
C PRO A 34 4.78 0.76 -3.84
N LEU A 35 5.00 1.51 -4.92
CA LEU A 35 6.34 1.82 -5.43
C LEU A 35 7.05 2.92 -4.61
N LEU A 36 6.29 3.68 -3.83
CA LEU A 36 6.76 4.85 -3.11
C LEU A 36 7.16 4.53 -1.66
N ILE A 37 6.33 3.75 -0.95
CA ILE A 37 6.44 3.49 0.49
C ILE A 37 7.34 2.29 0.79
N ASP A 38 8.01 2.30 1.96
CA ASP A 38 8.69 1.11 2.48
C ASP A 38 7.83 0.49 3.58
N GLU A 39 7.35 -0.74 3.36
CA GLU A 39 6.53 -1.48 4.32
C GLU A 39 7.23 -1.67 5.67
N LYS A 40 8.57 -1.64 5.71
CA LYS A 40 9.34 -1.77 6.97
C LYS A 40 9.12 -0.60 7.93
N ASN A 41 8.69 0.55 7.42
CA ASN A 41 8.46 1.76 8.21
C ASN A 41 7.01 1.87 8.70
N ILE A 42 6.16 0.85 8.46
CA ILE A 42 4.73 0.90 8.70
C ILE A 42 4.34 -0.25 9.63
N SER A 43 3.85 0.08 10.82
CA SER A 43 3.42 -0.90 11.83
C SER A 43 2.02 -1.48 11.56
N THR A 44 1.24 -0.80 10.74
CA THR A 44 -0.17 -1.13 10.44
C THR A 44 -0.25 -2.02 9.22
N ARG A 45 -1.24 -2.91 9.18
CA ARG A 45 -1.44 -3.81 8.04
C ARG A 45 -1.68 -3.02 6.74
N ILE A 46 -0.89 -3.31 5.72
CA ILE A 46 -1.03 -2.75 4.37
C ILE A 46 -1.85 -3.69 3.48
N PHE A 47 -2.72 -3.10 2.67
CA PHE A 47 -3.46 -3.78 1.61
C PHE A 47 -3.11 -3.16 0.25
N ASP A 48 -2.14 -3.76 -0.43
CA ASP A 48 -1.84 -3.44 -1.83
C ASP A 48 -2.96 -3.98 -2.73
N THR A 49 -3.84 -3.09 -3.18
CA THR A 49 -5.00 -3.46 -3.99
C THR A 49 -4.59 -4.04 -5.35
N ALA A 50 -3.49 -3.55 -5.93
CA ALA A 50 -3.00 -4.03 -7.22
C ALA A 50 -2.54 -5.48 -7.12
N LYS A 51 -1.77 -5.80 -6.07
CA LYS A 51 -1.32 -7.16 -5.79
C LYS A 51 -2.48 -8.10 -5.48
N ILE A 52 -3.39 -7.69 -4.58
CA ILE A 52 -4.56 -8.50 -4.21
C ILE A 52 -5.42 -8.80 -5.45
N HIS A 53 -5.63 -7.81 -6.33
CA HIS A 53 -6.36 -8.02 -7.57
C HIS A 53 -5.64 -8.96 -8.53
N ALA A 54 -4.33 -8.80 -8.72
CA ALA A 54 -3.54 -9.66 -9.59
C ALA A 54 -3.55 -11.12 -9.12
N ASP A 55 -3.38 -11.35 -7.82
CA ASP A 55 -3.42 -12.69 -7.23
C ASP A 55 -4.79 -13.35 -7.44
N LYS A 56 -5.89 -12.59 -7.28
CA LYS A 56 -7.25 -13.10 -7.52
C LYS A 56 -7.56 -13.33 -9.00
N ALA A 57 -7.05 -12.48 -9.87
CA ALA A 57 -7.19 -12.67 -11.32
C ALA A 57 -6.46 -13.95 -11.76
N LEU A 58 -5.28 -14.22 -11.23
CA LEU A 58 -4.55 -15.46 -11.48
C LEU A 58 -5.33 -16.68 -10.97
N GLU A 59 -5.79 -16.67 -9.72
CA GLU A 59 -6.59 -17.76 -9.14
C GLU A 59 -7.82 -18.06 -9.99
N PHE A 60 -8.51 -17.02 -10.47
CA PHE A 60 -9.66 -17.16 -11.34
C PHE A 60 -9.30 -17.79 -12.69
N ALA A 61 -8.20 -17.37 -13.31
CA ALA A 61 -7.79 -17.84 -14.62
C ALA A 61 -7.34 -19.32 -14.63
N VAL A 62 -6.81 -19.83 -13.51
CA VAL A 62 -6.27 -21.19 -13.40
C VAL A 62 -7.21 -22.18 -12.72
N LYS A 63 -8.35 -21.73 -12.19
CA LYS A 63 -9.40 -22.63 -11.68
C LYS A 63 -9.96 -23.47 -12.83
N THR A 64 -9.66 -24.77 -12.79
CA THR A 64 -10.25 -25.79 -13.66
C THR A 64 -11.53 -26.33 -13.02
#